data_AF-A0A670IGA2-F1
#
_entry.id   AF-A0A670IGA2-F1
#
_cell.length_a   1.000
_cell.length_b   1.000
_cell.length_c   1.000
_cell.angle_alpha   90.00
_cell.angle_beta   90.00
_cell.angle_gamma   90.00
#
_symmetry.space_group_name_H-M   'P 1'
#
loop_
_entity.id
_entity.type
_entity.pdbx_description
1 polymer ?
#
loop_
_entity_poly.entity_id
_entity_poly.type
_entity_poly.pdbx_seq_one_letter_code
_entity_poly.pdbx_strand_id
1 'polypeptide(L)'
;MYLCFPSPPPLQLRKPVVEKMRRDRINSSIEQLKLLLEKEFQRHQPNSKLEKADILEMTVDYLRQQSQQTKTLGPVHKDTQVDFTEGYSRCLQEAFQFMSRHKVHAETQAKLVNHFQRNQLSLPEAVHSTSGLKHSSSKNIHALWRPW
;
A
#
# COMPACT_ATOMS: atom_id res chain seq x y z
N MET A 1 -58.90 38.64 -3.24
CA MET A 1 -57.52 38.90 -2.77
C MET A 1 -56.69 37.66 -3.09
N TYR A 2 -55.86 37.70 -4.14
CA TYR A 2 -54.91 36.62 -4.43
C TYR A 2 -53.63 36.88 -3.64
N LEU A 3 -53.27 35.95 -2.75
CA LEU A 3 -51.99 35.97 -2.05
C LEU A 3 -50.88 35.63 -3.04
N CYS A 4 -50.05 36.61 -3.39
CA CYS A 4 -48.85 36.40 -4.17
C CYS A 4 -47.81 35.72 -3.26
N PHE A 5 -47.66 34.39 -3.39
CA PHE A 5 -46.54 33.68 -2.78
C PHE A 5 -45.29 33.94 -3.63
N PRO A 6 -44.17 34.40 -3.05
CA PRO A 6 -42.93 34.55 -3.78
C PRO A 6 -42.45 33.16 -4.23
N SER A 7 -42.18 33.01 -5.53
CA SER A 7 -41.60 31.79 -6.08
C SER A 7 -40.29 31.45 -5.36
N PRO A 8 -40.06 30.19 -4.96
CA PRO A 8 -38.79 29.80 -4.35
C PRO A 8 -37.63 30.12 -5.32
N PRO A 9 -36.50 30.63 -4.82
CA PRO A 9 -35.36 30.97 -5.68
C PRO A 9 -34.85 29.71 -6.39
N PRO A 10 -34.40 29.82 -7.66
CA PRO A 10 -33.94 28.67 -8.42
C PRO A 10 -32.76 27.98 -7.71
N LEU A 11 -32.81 26.64 -7.61
CA LEU A 11 -31.80 25.76 -7.01
C LEU A 11 -30.40 25.83 -7.69
N GLN A 12 -30.20 26.77 -8.60
CA GLN A 12 -29.03 26.90 -9.46
C GLN A 12 -27.81 27.57 -8.79
N LEU A 13 -27.93 28.14 -7.59
CA LEU A 13 -26.83 28.87 -6.95
C LEU A 13 -25.97 28.03 -5.97
N ARG A 14 -26.49 26.93 -5.42
CA ARG A 14 -25.71 26.02 -4.54
C ARG A 14 -24.88 24.99 -5.30
N LYS A 15 -25.40 24.49 -6.42
CA LYS A 15 -24.72 23.54 -7.31
C LYS A 15 -23.37 24.06 -7.89
N PRO A 16 -23.22 25.33 -8.32
CA PRO A 16 -21.98 25.81 -8.92
C PRO A 16 -20.81 25.88 -7.93
N VAL A 17 -21.07 26.16 -6.65
CA VAL A 17 -20.01 26.19 -5.62
C VAL A 17 -19.51 24.78 -5.31
N VAL A 18 -20.42 23.82 -5.13
CA VAL A 18 -20.06 22.41 -4.88
C VAL A 18 -19.29 21.82 -6.05
N GLU A 19 -19.73 22.09 -7.28
CA GLU A 19 -19.02 21.60 -8.46
C GLU A 19 -17.66 22.29 -8.65
N LYS A 20 -17.53 23.58 -8.29
CA LYS A 20 -16.22 24.25 -8.23
C LYS A 20 -15.29 23.55 -7.23
N MET A 21 -15.75 23.28 -6.01
CA MET A 21 -14.95 22.56 -5.01
C MET A 21 -14.55 21.16 -5.47
N ARG A 22 -15.45 20.44 -6.16
CA ARG A 22 -15.13 19.14 -6.76
C ARG A 22 -14.02 19.27 -7.80
N ARG A 23 -14.12 20.24 -8.72
CA ARG A 23 -13.10 20.50 -9.74
C ARG A 23 -11.75 20.89 -9.11
N ASP A 24 -11.76 21.73 -8.09
CA ASP A 24 -10.56 22.16 -7.38
C ASP A 24 -9.89 20.98 -6.68
N ARG A 25 -10.67 20.11 -6.03
CA ARG A 25 -10.15 18.87 -5.43
C ARG A 25 -9.50 17.95 -6.47
N ILE A 26 -10.16 17.73 -7.61
CA ILE A 26 -9.61 16.89 -8.69
C ILE A 26 -8.30 17.48 -9.21
N ASN A 27 -8.25 18.78 -9.49
CA ASN A 27 -7.05 19.44 -9.98
C ASN A 27 -5.91 19.36 -8.96
N SER A 28 -6.20 19.60 -7.67
CA SER A 28 -5.22 19.47 -6.59
C SER A 28 -4.64 18.05 -6.54
N SER A 29 -5.49 17.02 -6.60
CA SER A 29 -5.01 15.63 -6.63
C SER A 29 -4.14 15.33 -7.85
N ILE A 30 -4.45 15.86 -9.03
CA ILE A 30 -3.62 15.68 -10.23
C ILE A 30 -2.23 16.33 -10.06
N GLU A 31 -2.16 17.54 -9.49
CA GLU A 31 -0.87 18.19 -9.19
C GLU A 31 -0.09 17.44 -8.11
N GLN A 32 -0.76 16.88 -7.10
CA GLN A 32 -0.12 16.03 -6.10
C GLN A 32 0.49 14.77 -6.74
N LEU A 33 -0.22 14.12 -7.67
CA LEU A 33 0.32 12.98 -8.41
C LEU A 33 1.57 13.36 -9.21
N LYS A 34 1.55 14.53 -9.87
CA LYS A 34 2.70 15.06 -10.60
C LYS A 34 3.94 15.19 -9.71
N LEU A 35 3.78 15.71 -8.50
CA LEU A 35 4.88 15.87 -7.55
C LEU A 35 5.37 14.54 -6.99
N LEU A 36 4.46 13.64 -6.58
CA LEU A 36 4.82 12.35 -6.00
C LEU A 36 5.59 11.45 -6.97
N LEU A 37 5.26 11.54 -8.26
CA LEU A 37 5.86 10.71 -9.30
C LEU A 37 6.83 11.49 -10.20
N GLU A 38 7.32 12.67 -9.76
CA GLU A 38 8.18 13.55 -10.57
C GLU A 38 9.39 12.82 -11.18
N LYS A 39 10.07 11.99 -10.38
CA LYS A 39 11.21 11.19 -10.87
C LYS A 39 10.80 10.17 -11.93
N GLU A 40 9.63 9.57 -11.78
CA GLU A 40 9.11 8.60 -12.75
C GLU A 40 8.74 9.29 -14.07
N PHE A 41 8.16 10.50 -13.98
CA PHE A 41 7.89 11.33 -15.14
C PHE A 41 9.17 11.75 -15.87
N GLN A 42 10.19 12.21 -15.14
CA GLN A 42 11.48 12.58 -15.73
C GLN A 42 12.17 11.41 -16.42
N ARG A 43 12.05 10.19 -15.88
CA ARG A 43 12.63 8.98 -16.47
C ARG A 43 12.02 8.65 -17.84
N HIS A 44 10.72 8.86 -18.00
CA HIS A 44 10.02 8.54 -19.25
C HIS A 44 10.00 9.71 -20.24
N GLN A 45 9.84 10.95 -19.77
CA GLN A 45 9.70 12.15 -20.58
C GLN A 45 10.40 13.37 -19.94
N PRO A 46 11.74 13.47 -19.99
CA PRO A 46 12.51 14.45 -19.21
C PRO A 46 12.27 15.92 -19.58
N ASN A 47 11.71 16.22 -20.76
CA ASN A 47 11.57 17.58 -21.28
C ASN A 47 10.19 17.88 -21.88
N SER A 48 9.18 17.05 -21.59
CA SER A 48 7.83 17.24 -22.14
C SER A 48 6.91 17.90 -21.12
N LYS A 49 6.03 18.78 -21.60
CA LYS A 49 4.97 19.34 -20.78
C LYS A 49 3.93 18.24 -20.57
N LEU A 50 3.87 17.69 -19.35
CA LEU A 50 2.88 16.67 -19.01
C LEU A 50 1.46 17.23 -19.09
N GLU A 51 0.65 16.67 -19.97
CA GLU A 51 -0.78 16.94 -19.99
C GLU A 51 -1.48 16.17 -18.86
N LYS A 52 -2.71 16.59 -18.51
CA LYS A 52 -3.46 15.91 -17.44
C LYS A 52 -3.75 14.44 -17.78
N ALA A 53 -3.91 14.12 -19.06
CA ALA A 53 -4.09 12.75 -19.53
C ALA A 53 -2.82 11.92 -19.27
N ASP A 54 -1.65 12.44 -19.64
CA ASP A 54 -0.36 11.77 -19.43
C ASP A 54 -0.09 11.50 -17.95
N ILE A 55 -0.36 12.49 -17.09
CA ILE A 55 -0.19 12.35 -15.64
C ILE A 55 -1.03 11.17 -15.13
N LEU A 56 -2.28 11.06 -15.56
CA LEU A 56 -3.20 10.02 -15.12
C LEU A 56 -2.81 8.65 -15.69
N GLU A 57 -2.47 8.57 -16.97
CA GLU A 57 -2.07 7.32 -17.63
C GLU A 57 -0.82 6.73 -16.98
N MET A 58 0.25 7.52 -16.88
CA MET A 58 1.49 7.08 -16.26
C MET A 58 1.32 6.72 -14.78
N THR A 59 0.47 7.45 -14.04
CA THR A 59 0.14 7.08 -12.65
C THR A 59 -0.52 5.70 -12.58
N VAL A 60 -1.47 5.41 -13.47
CA VAL A 60 -2.15 4.11 -13.52
C VAL A 60 -1.16 3.00 -13.84
N ASP A 61 -0.27 3.21 -14.81
CA ASP A 61 0.73 2.23 -15.19
C ASP A 61 1.76 1.99 -14.08
N TYR A 62 2.20 3.05 -13.41
CA TYR A 62 3.05 2.97 -12.22
C TYR A 62 2.40 2.10 -11.13
N LEU A 63 1.13 2.38 -10.79
CA LEU A 63 0.40 1.63 -9.76
C LEU A 63 0.15 0.17 -10.17
N ARG A 64 -0.09 -0.10 -11.45
CA ARG A 64 -0.21 -1.47 -11.98
C ARG A 64 1.10 -2.23 -11.83
N GLN A 65 2.22 -1.61 -12.20
CA GLN A 65 3.54 -2.21 -12.04
C GLN A 65 3.84 -2.49 -10.56
N GLN A 66 3.56 -1.53 -9.67
CA GLN A 66 3.74 -1.70 -8.23
C GLN A 66 2.85 -2.81 -7.67
N SER A 67 1.58 -2.89 -8.09
CA SER A 67 0.66 -3.97 -7.67
C SER A 67 1.10 -5.34 -8.18
N GLN A 68 1.70 -5.43 -9.37
CA GLN A 68 2.23 -6.69 -9.88
C GLN A 68 3.46 -7.12 -9.09
N GLN A 69 4.39 -6.19 -8.78
CA GLN A 69 5.55 -6.48 -7.94
C GLN A 69 5.14 -7.00 -6.55
N THR A 70 4.10 -6.41 -5.93
CA THR A 70 3.60 -6.90 -4.64
C THR A 70 2.89 -8.25 -4.73
N LYS A 71 2.22 -8.56 -5.84
CA LYS A 71 1.60 -9.88 -6.05
C LYS A 71 2.63 -10.98 -6.33
N THR A 72 3.70 -10.68 -7.04
CA THR A 72 4.82 -11.63 -7.24
C THR A 72 5.66 -11.82 -5.98
N LEU A 73 5.57 -10.91 -5.01
CA LEU A 73 6.35 -10.96 -3.77
C LEU A 73 5.54 -11.27 -2.50
N GLY A 74 4.22 -11.50 -2.59
CA GLY A 74 3.36 -11.70 -1.42
C GLY A 74 3.19 -10.41 -0.57
N PRO A 75 2.26 -10.39 0.40
CA PRO A 75 1.97 -9.20 1.20
C PRO A 75 3.26 -8.62 1.79
N VAL A 76 3.43 -7.31 1.63
CA VAL A 76 4.52 -6.53 2.21
C VAL A 76 4.31 -6.44 3.74
N HIS A 77 4.48 -7.59 4.41
CA HIS A 77 5.02 -7.72 5.76
C HIS A 77 6.52 -8.08 5.68
N LYS A 78 7.15 -7.78 4.54
CA LYS A 78 8.51 -8.20 4.24
C LYS A 78 9.57 -7.36 4.95
N ASP A 79 9.31 -6.12 5.32
CA ASP A 79 10.34 -5.34 6.01
C ASP A 79 10.70 -6.01 7.35
N THR A 80 9.73 -6.27 8.22
CA THR A 80 10.01 -6.89 9.52
C THR A 80 10.42 -8.36 9.44
N GLN A 81 9.90 -9.14 8.48
CA GLN A 81 10.23 -10.57 8.38
C GLN A 81 11.57 -10.82 7.67
N VAL A 82 11.91 -10.02 6.66
CA VAL A 82 13.23 -10.06 6.00
C VAL A 82 14.28 -9.52 6.97
N ASP A 83 13.99 -8.44 7.69
CA ASP A 83 14.88 -7.93 8.76
C ASP A 83 15.09 -8.96 9.88
N PHE A 84 14.04 -9.68 10.29
CA PHE A 84 14.17 -10.72 11.33
C PHE A 84 15.00 -11.92 10.85
N THR A 85 14.74 -12.42 9.64
CA THR A 85 15.48 -13.58 9.11
C THR A 85 16.94 -13.25 8.85
N GLU A 86 17.23 -12.05 8.35
CA GLU A 86 18.59 -11.54 8.18
C GLU A 86 19.29 -11.33 9.53
N GLY A 87 18.63 -10.66 10.48
CA GLY A 87 19.16 -10.44 11.82
C GLY A 87 19.41 -11.75 12.59
N TYR A 88 18.51 -12.72 12.44
CA TYR A 88 18.66 -14.05 13.02
C TYR A 88 19.85 -14.81 12.41
N SER A 89 20.00 -14.78 11.07
CA SER A 89 21.12 -15.40 10.37
C SER A 89 22.47 -14.80 10.80
N ARG A 90 22.52 -13.47 10.96
CA ARG A 90 23.72 -12.76 11.42
C ARG A 90 24.09 -13.13 12.86
N CYS A 91 23.12 -13.12 13.77
CA CYS A 91 23.31 -13.56 15.15
C CYS A 91 23.83 -15.00 15.23
N LEU A 92 23.25 -15.89 14.41
CA LEU A 92 23.67 -17.28 14.32
C LEU A 92 25.12 -17.42 13.83
N GLN A 93 25.50 -16.67 12.81
CA GLN A 93 26.86 -16.64 12.27
C GLN A 93 27.87 -16.15 13.32
N GLU A 94 27.54 -15.09 14.06
CA GLU A 94 28.38 -14.54 15.12
C GLU A 94 28.55 -15.55 16.28
N ALA A 95 27.47 -16.24 16.67
CA ALA A 95 27.52 -17.30 17.68
C ALA A 95 28.45 -18.45 17.25
N PHE A 96 28.39 -18.88 15.98
CA PHE A 96 29.29 -19.89 15.44
C PHE A 96 30.75 -19.43 15.41
N GLN A 97 30.99 -18.19 15.01
CA GLN A 97 32.32 -17.62 14.97
C GLN A 97 32.94 -17.52 16.37
N PHE A 98 32.15 -17.13 17.38
CA PHE A 98 32.59 -17.11 18.77
C PHE A 98 32.98 -18.51 19.26
N MET A 99 32.14 -19.52 19.03
CA MET A 99 32.43 -20.89 19.45
C MET A 99 33.69 -21.46 18.81
N SER A 100 33.91 -21.17 17.52
CA SER A 100 35.10 -21.59 16.78
C SER A 100 36.38 -20.95 17.34
N ARG A 101 36.32 -19.68 17.74
CA ARG A 101 37.46 -18.96 18.33
C ARG A 101 37.79 -19.41 19.75
N HIS A 102 36.78 -19.78 20.55
CA HIS A 102 36.95 -20.07 21.98
C HIS A 102 37.02 -21.56 22.34
N LYS A 103 37.15 -22.47 21.36
CA LYS A 103 37.19 -23.95 21.55
C LYS A 103 36.12 -24.46 22.54
N VAL A 104 34.89 -23.98 22.34
CA VAL A 104 33.75 -24.41 23.15
C VAL A 104 33.54 -25.93 23.00
N HIS A 105 33.14 -26.60 24.08
CA HIS A 105 32.92 -28.04 24.12
C HIS A 105 31.98 -28.51 23.00
N ALA A 106 32.36 -29.55 22.25
CA ALA A 106 31.65 -30.02 21.06
C ALA A 106 30.18 -30.38 21.32
N GLU A 107 29.87 -30.87 22.52
CA GLU A 107 28.50 -31.19 22.93
C GLU A 107 27.63 -29.93 23.09
N THR A 108 28.20 -28.85 23.61
CA THR A 108 27.50 -27.56 23.76
C THR A 108 27.24 -26.94 22.39
N GLN A 109 28.21 -27.04 21.48
CA GLN A 109 28.06 -26.60 20.09
C GLN A 109 26.94 -27.39 19.39
N ALA A 110 26.91 -28.72 19.52
CA ALA A 110 25.88 -29.56 18.91
C ALA A 110 24.47 -29.27 19.45
N LYS A 111 24.32 -29.10 20.77
CA LYS A 111 23.03 -28.72 21.40
C LYS A 111 22.54 -27.37 20.88
N LEU A 112 23.43 -26.40 20.74
CA LEU A 112 23.09 -25.06 20.29
C LEU A 112 22.70 -25.02 18.80
N VAL A 113 23.45 -25.70 17.92
CA VAL A 113 23.10 -25.88 16.49
C VAL A 113 21.69 -26.44 16.35
N ASN A 114 21.40 -27.49 17.11
CA ASN A 114 20.14 -28.20 17.03
C ASN A 114 18.96 -27.34 17.52
N HIS A 115 19.18 -26.52 18.55
CA HIS A 115 18.20 -25.54 19.01
C HIS A 115 17.88 -24.48 17.94
N PHE A 116 18.91 -23.94 17.27
CA PHE A 116 18.71 -22.96 16.20
C PHE A 116 18.00 -23.55 14.97
N GLN A 117 18.33 -24.79 14.57
CA GLN A 117 17.65 -25.47 13.47
C GLN A 117 16.18 -25.74 13.76
N ARG A 118 15.82 -26.06 15.02
CA ARG A 118 14.42 -26.26 15.42
C ARG A 118 13.62 -24.96 15.41
N ASN A 119 14.23 -23.86 15.85
CA ASN A 119 13.54 -22.56 15.90
C ASN A 119 13.39 -21.90 14.53
N GLN A 120 14.22 -22.25 13.53
CA GLN A 120 14.01 -21.84 12.13
C GLN A 120 12.74 -22.46 11.52
N LEU A 121 12.31 -23.64 12.00
CA LEU A 121 11.11 -24.35 11.53
C LEU A 121 9.83 -23.90 12.25
N SER A 122 9.94 -23.25 13.41
CA SER A 122 8.81 -22.68 14.15
C SER A 122 8.61 -21.20 13.81
N LEU A 123 8.28 -20.91 12.56
CA LEU A 123 7.65 -19.62 12.25
C LEU A 123 6.19 -19.72 12.72
N PRO A 124 5.65 -18.78 13.53
CA PRO A 124 4.26 -18.84 13.93
C PRO A 124 3.40 -18.66 12.69
N GLU A 125 2.78 -19.74 12.22
CA GLU A 125 1.58 -19.69 11.40
C GLU A 125 0.56 -18.89 12.20
N ALA A 126 0.15 -17.74 11.67
CA ALA A 126 -0.67 -16.77 12.36
C ALA A 126 -1.93 -17.45 12.94
N VAL A 127 -2.03 -17.50 14.27
CA VAL A 127 -3.24 -17.89 14.98
C VAL A 127 -4.30 -16.83 14.69
N HIS A 128 -5.18 -17.11 13.73
CA HIS A 128 -6.44 -16.40 13.59
C HIS A 128 -7.58 -17.34 13.98
N SER A 129 -8.02 -17.21 15.23
CA SER A 129 -9.33 -17.67 15.68
C SER A 129 -10.17 -16.48 16.14
N THR A 130 -11.48 -16.58 15.87
CA THR A 130 -12.60 -15.66 16.17
C THR A 130 -12.70 -14.46 15.21
N SER A 131 -13.82 -14.14 14.57
CA SER A 131 -15.23 -14.51 14.77
C SER A 131 -16.00 -14.24 13.46
N GLY A 132 -17.07 -15.00 13.22
CA GLY A 132 -17.88 -14.88 12.02
C GLY A 132 -18.64 -13.55 11.95
N LEU A 133 -18.65 -12.95 10.77
CA LEU A 133 -19.73 -12.07 10.32
C LEU A 133 -20.06 -12.35 8.85
N LYS A 134 -21.25 -12.92 8.73
CA LYS A 134 -22.11 -13.17 7.58
C LYS A 134 -21.77 -12.41 6.30
N HIS A 135 -21.54 -13.22 5.27
CA HIS A 135 -21.66 -12.93 3.85
C HIS A 135 -22.95 -12.14 3.55
N SER A 136 -22.82 -10.96 2.92
CA SER A 136 -23.90 -10.39 2.11
C SER A 136 -23.42 -9.22 1.25
N SER A 137 -23.59 -9.42 -0.05
CA SER A 137 -23.81 -8.41 -1.09
C SER A 137 -22.58 -7.82 -1.78
N SER A 138 -22.17 -8.52 -2.83
CA SER A 138 -21.58 -7.94 -4.04
C SER A 138 -22.45 -6.79 -4.56
N LYS A 139 -22.14 -5.56 -4.17
CA LYS A 139 -22.71 -4.35 -4.78
C LYS A 139 -21.68 -3.70 -5.67
N ASN A 140 -21.65 -4.21 -6.90
CA ASN A 140 -21.56 -3.45 -8.15
C ASN A 140 -20.86 -2.07 -8.03
N ILE A 141 -19.54 -2.04 -8.21
CA ILE A 141 -18.70 -0.83 -8.23
C ILE A 141 -19.07 0.08 -9.43
N HIS A 142 -19.83 -0.42 -10.42
CA HIS A 142 -20.32 0.39 -11.53
C HIS A 142 -21.53 1.28 -11.20
N ALA A 143 -22.20 1.10 -10.05
CA ALA A 143 -23.42 1.85 -9.72
C ALA A 143 -23.19 3.14 -8.91
N LEU A 144 -21.94 3.46 -8.53
CA LEU A 144 -21.65 4.61 -7.67
C LEU A 144 -21.44 5.92 -8.43
N TRP A 145 -21.31 5.89 -9.76
CA TRP A 145 -21.30 7.10 -10.56
C TRP A 145 -22.73 7.60 -10.76
N ARG A 146 -23.15 8.54 -9.91
CA ARG A 146 -24.29 9.41 -10.18
C ARG A 146 -23.74 10.75 -10.68
N PRO A 147 -24.07 11.18 -11.92
CA PRO A 147 -23.81 12.55 -12.36
C PRO A 147 -24.53 13.53 -11.42
N TRP A 148 -23.89 14.66 -11.14
CA TRP A 148 -24.48 15.78 -10.40
C TRP A 148 -25.38 16.62 -11.30
#